data_AF-A0A5C2HRI4-F1
#
_entry.id   AF-A0A5C2HRI4-F1
#
_cell.length_a   1.000
_cell.length_b   1.000
_cell.length_c   1.000
_cell.angle_alpha   90.00
_cell.angle_beta   90.00
_cell.angle_gamma   90.00
#
_symmetry.space_group_name_H-M   'P 1'
#
loop_
_entity.id
_entity.type
_entity.pdbx_description
1 polymer ?
#
loop_
_entity_poly.entity_id
_entity_poly.type
_entity_poly.pdbx_seq_one_letter_code
_entity_poly.pdbx_strand_id
1 'polypeptide(L)'
;MLSRKISRLTDHLHQLLQQLSADDLAGEVEARWRLVEEAWANNLSRQLMLVEYEEHDQQLIGIHSQRRISLTSARPALNGYPKGRCFYGYREISILYGSDTPADIDHLFPHKLKRCDDGKPIDGVANLVLACTDCNRGAQVKFDQISALPLLERLHTRNEYLIRSHHPLQTGASREKRQNYLQDAYNCATVFTGSWQKWQPRAEGVAVF
;
A
#
# COMPACT_ATOMS: atom_id res chain seq x y z
N MET A 1 -36.02 20.16 -7.59
CA MET A 1 -35.61 19.38 -6.40
C MET A 1 -34.14 18.94 -6.53
N LEU A 2 -33.18 19.88 -6.59
CA LEU A 2 -31.78 19.63 -6.99
C LEU A 2 -30.73 19.95 -5.89
N SER A 3 -31.13 20.09 -4.62
CA SER A 3 -30.26 20.70 -3.59
C SER A 3 -29.62 19.74 -2.58
N ARG A 4 -29.79 18.42 -2.68
CA ARG A 4 -29.27 17.46 -1.67
C ARG A 4 -27.96 16.74 -2.02
N LYS A 5 -27.52 16.78 -3.28
CA LYS A 5 -26.27 16.12 -3.71
C LYS A 5 -25.03 17.01 -3.51
N ILE A 6 -25.17 18.32 -3.71
CA ILE A 6 -24.05 19.27 -3.59
C ILE A 6 -23.59 19.37 -2.14
N SER A 7 -24.50 19.56 -1.17
CA SER A 7 -24.14 19.67 0.26
C SER A 7 -23.41 18.42 0.79
N ARG A 8 -23.85 17.21 0.41
CA ARG A 8 -23.20 15.95 0.78
C ARG A 8 -21.78 15.81 0.21
N LEU A 9 -21.54 16.31 -1.00
CA LEU A 9 -20.22 16.28 -1.61
C LEU A 9 -19.26 17.19 -0.83
N THR A 10 -19.74 18.38 -0.44
CA THR A 10 -18.98 19.35 0.36
C THR A 10 -18.68 18.83 1.75
N ASP A 11 -19.63 18.19 2.43
CA ASP A 11 -19.43 17.65 3.78
C ASP A 11 -18.40 16.51 3.79
N HIS A 12 -18.47 15.59 2.82
CA HIS A 12 -17.49 14.51 2.71
C HIS A 12 -16.11 15.00 2.27
N LEU A 13 -16.05 15.97 1.37
CA LEU A 13 -14.79 16.61 0.98
C LEU A 13 -14.17 17.35 2.18
N HIS A 14 -14.98 18.03 2.98
CA HIS A 14 -14.51 18.71 4.18
C HIS A 14 -13.98 17.72 5.23
N GLN A 15 -14.69 16.60 5.44
CA GLN A 15 -14.21 15.51 6.31
C GLN A 15 -12.89 14.89 5.80
N LEU A 16 -12.71 14.76 4.48
CA LEU A 16 -11.47 14.29 3.87
C LEU A 16 -10.32 15.29 4.11
N LEU A 17 -10.56 16.59 3.91
CA LEU A 17 -9.59 17.65 4.18
C LEU A 17 -9.26 17.84 5.68
N GLN A 18 -10.11 17.33 6.58
CA GLN A 18 -9.80 17.26 8.01
C GLN A 18 -8.95 16.03 8.37
N GLN A 19 -8.97 14.99 7.55
CA GLN A 19 -8.22 13.75 7.76
C GLN A 19 -6.85 13.75 7.07
N LEU A 20 -6.72 14.48 5.97
CA LEU A 20 -5.52 14.61 5.16
C LEU A 20 -5.20 16.09 4.96
N SER A 21 -3.91 16.43 4.88
CA SER A 21 -3.53 17.75 4.40
C SER A 21 -3.99 17.95 2.94
N ALA A 22 -4.26 19.19 2.54
CA ALA A 22 -4.65 19.51 1.16
C ALA A 22 -3.59 19.04 0.15
N ASP A 23 -2.32 19.13 0.54
CA ASP A 23 -1.18 18.72 -0.29
C ASP A 23 -1.06 17.20 -0.39
N ASP A 24 -1.27 16.44 0.70
CA ASP A 24 -1.33 14.98 0.64
C ASP A 24 -2.50 14.49 -0.24
N LEU A 25 -3.64 15.18 -0.17
CA LEU A 25 -4.80 14.87 -1.02
C LEU A 25 -4.51 15.19 -2.49
N ALA A 26 -3.90 16.34 -2.78
CA ALA A 26 -3.51 16.71 -4.14
C ALA A 26 -2.50 15.69 -4.72
N GLY A 27 -1.51 15.27 -3.91
CA GLY A 27 -0.56 14.24 -4.29
C GLY A 27 -1.21 12.89 -4.58
N GLU A 28 -2.18 12.45 -3.75
CA GLU A 28 -2.95 11.23 -4.01
C GLU A 28 -3.73 11.32 -5.33
N VAL A 29 -4.44 12.42 -5.55
CA VAL A 29 -5.25 12.63 -6.77
C VAL A 29 -4.37 12.60 -8.01
N GLU A 30 -3.24 13.31 -7.99
CA GLU A 30 -2.28 13.33 -9.10
C GLU A 30 -1.73 11.94 -9.40
N ALA A 31 -1.32 11.18 -8.37
CA ALA A 31 -0.80 9.84 -8.58
C ALA A 31 -1.85 8.86 -9.14
N ARG A 32 -3.11 9.00 -8.72
CA ARG A 32 -4.23 8.21 -9.25
C ARG A 32 -4.57 8.61 -10.69
N TRP A 33 -4.45 9.89 -11.03
CA TRP A 33 -4.64 10.38 -12.39
C TRP A 33 -3.55 9.84 -13.33
N ARG A 34 -2.28 9.93 -12.94
CA ARG A 34 -1.16 9.35 -13.71
C ARG A 34 -1.32 7.86 -13.97
N LEU A 35 -1.79 7.08 -12.98
CA LEU A 35 -2.07 5.65 -13.17
C LEU A 35 -3.08 5.41 -14.30
N VAL A 36 -4.08 6.28 -14.46
CA VAL A 36 -5.07 6.19 -15.53
C VAL A 36 -4.48 6.63 -16.86
N GLU A 37 -3.75 7.74 -16.87
CA GLU A 37 -3.08 8.25 -18.08
C GLU A 37 -2.09 7.24 -18.67
N GLU A 38 -1.22 6.67 -17.83
CA GLU A 38 -0.23 5.67 -18.26
C GLU A 38 -0.90 4.39 -18.75
N ALA A 39 -2.00 3.97 -18.11
CA ALA A 39 -2.76 2.84 -18.59
C ALA A 39 -3.36 3.07 -19.98
N TRP A 40 -3.88 4.27 -20.26
CA TRP A 40 -4.40 4.63 -21.58
C TRP A 40 -3.30 4.78 -22.63
N ALA A 41 -2.24 5.53 -22.32
CA ALA A 41 -1.14 5.81 -23.24
C ALA A 41 -0.47 4.51 -23.76
N ASN A 42 -0.42 3.50 -22.91
CA ASN A 42 0.25 2.23 -23.22
C ASN A 42 -0.73 1.09 -23.56
N ASN A 43 -2.02 1.39 -23.77
CA ASN A 43 -3.08 0.40 -24.08
C ASN A 43 -3.11 -0.78 -23.08
N LEU A 44 -2.90 -0.48 -21.80
CA LEU A 44 -2.80 -1.48 -20.75
C LEU A 44 -4.22 -1.89 -20.34
N SER A 45 -4.53 -3.18 -20.44
CA SER A 45 -5.77 -3.70 -19.88
C SER A 45 -5.66 -3.71 -18.34
N ARG A 46 -6.74 -3.34 -17.64
CA ARG A 46 -6.79 -3.29 -16.16
C ARG A 46 -6.46 -4.62 -15.48
N GLN A 47 -6.48 -5.73 -16.22
CA GLN A 47 -6.38 -7.10 -15.68
C GLN A 47 -5.03 -7.76 -15.97
N LEU A 48 -4.16 -7.15 -16.79
CA LEU A 48 -2.96 -7.82 -17.32
C LEU A 48 -1.63 -7.17 -16.88
N MET A 49 -1.67 -6.18 -15.98
CA MET A 49 -0.45 -5.55 -15.46
C MET A 49 -0.04 -6.11 -14.11
N LEU A 50 1.18 -6.66 -14.08
CA LEU A 50 1.90 -6.77 -12.82
C LEU A 50 2.46 -5.39 -12.48
N VAL A 51 2.08 -4.85 -11.31
CA VAL A 51 2.63 -3.59 -10.80
C VAL A 51 3.60 -3.90 -9.68
N GLU A 52 4.87 -3.60 -9.92
CA GLU A 52 5.98 -3.81 -9.00
C GLU A 52 6.51 -2.47 -8.49
N TYR A 53 7.17 -2.51 -7.34
CA TYR A 53 7.86 -1.37 -6.76
C TYR A 53 9.34 -1.36 -7.12
N GLU A 54 9.82 -0.21 -7.57
CA GLU A 54 11.24 0.05 -7.79
C GLU A 54 11.78 0.96 -6.69
N GLU A 55 12.64 0.39 -5.84
CA GLU A 55 13.16 1.06 -4.64
C GLU A 55 14.04 2.27 -4.94
N HIS A 56 14.84 2.19 -6.01
CA HIS A 56 15.79 3.25 -6.40
C HIS A 56 15.08 4.61 -6.60
N ASP A 57 13.97 4.61 -7.34
CA ASP A 57 13.23 5.83 -7.69
C ASP A 57 11.92 6.00 -6.89
N GLN A 58 11.62 5.06 -5.98
CA GLN A 58 10.38 4.96 -5.23
C GLN A 58 9.12 5.04 -6.13
N GLN A 59 9.18 4.35 -7.28
CA GLN A 59 8.10 4.33 -8.29
C GLN A 59 7.37 3.00 -8.31
N LEU A 60 6.13 3.04 -8.77
CA LEU A 60 5.39 1.87 -9.23
C LEU A 60 5.62 1.68 -10.72
N ILE A 61 6.06 0.49 -11.09
CA ILE A 61 6.37 0.10 -12.46
C ILE A 61 5.36 -0.94 -12.93
N GLY A 62 4.74 -0.71 -14.08
CA GLY A 62 3.93 -1.68 -14.78
C GLY A 62 4.79 -2.56 -15.68
N ILE A 63 4.64 -3.88 -15.58
CA ILE A 63 5.24 -4.84 -16.51
C ILE A 63 4.17 -5.36 -17.45
N HIS A 64 4.34 -5.10 -18.75
CA HIS A 64 3.44 -5.57 -19.79
C HIS A 64 4.23 -5.96 -21.06
N SER A 65 4.04 -7.19 -21.54
CA SER A 65 4.69 -7.71 -22.76
C SER A 65 6.21 -7.45 -22.81
N GLN A 66 6.93 -7.73 -21.72
CA GLN A 66 8.39 -7.48 -21.56
C GLN A 66 8.81 -6.01 -21.53
N ARG A 67 7.86 -5.05 -21.46
CA ARG A 67 8.15 -3.63 -21.29
C ARG A 67 7.92 -3.21 -19.83
N ARG A 68 8.81 -2.36 -19.32
CA ARG A 68 8.69 -1.69 -18.02
C ARG A 68 8.22 -0.27 -18.27
N ILE A 69 7.13 0.13 -17.62
CA ILE A 69 6.52 1.45 -17.75
C ILE A 69 6.44 2.07 -16.36
N SER A 70 7.04 3.24 -16.18
CA SER A 70 6.89 4.00 -14.93
C SER A 70 5.46 4.52 -14.84
N LEU A 71 4.74 4.14 -13.79
CA LEU A 71 3.33 4.52 -13.62
C LEU A 71 3.18 5.79 -12.80
N THR A 72 3.71 5.77 -11.57
CA THR A 72 3.56 6.88 -10.62
C THR A 72 4.44 6.66 -9.39
N SER A 73 4.61 7.70 -8.57
CA SER A 73 5.31 7.57 -7.29
C SER A 73 4.51 6.69 -6.33
N ALA A 74 5.21 5.84 -5.58
CA ALA A 74 4.59 4.85 -4.72
C ALA A 74 3.95 5.45 -3.46
N ARG A 75 4.55 6.49 -2.83
CA ARG A 75 3.97 7.05 -1.59
C ARG A 75 2.56 7.59 -1.80
N PRO A 76 2.33 8.49 -2.78
CA PRO A 76 1.00 9.04 -2.99
C PRO A 76 -0.01 7.99 -3.48
N ALA A 77 0.44 7.03 -4.31
CA ALA A 77 -0.41 5.95 -4.80
C ALA A 77 -0.87 4.97 -3.69
N LEU A 78 -0.09 4.83 -2.62
CA LEU A 78 -0.40 3.99 -1.46
C LEU A 78 -1.15 4.73 -0.34
N ASN A 79 -1.33 6.06 -0.43
CA ASN A 79 -1.86 6.89 0.67
C ASN A 79 -3.36 6.70 0.95
N GLY A 80 -4.15 6.38 -0.09
CA GLY A 80 -5.62 6.40 -0.03
C GLY A 80 -6.25 5.45 0.99
N TYR A 81 -5.50 4.49 1.53
CA TYR A 81 -5.96 3.61 2.61
C TYR A 81 -5.51 4.03 4.02
N PRO A 82 -4.22 4.27 4.28
CA PRO A 82 -3.79 4.75 5.60
C PRO A 82 -4.40 6.10 5.98
N LYS A 83 -4.85 6.90 5.00
CA LYS A 83 -5.37 8.27 5.23
C LYS A 83 -4.35 9.11 6.02
N GLY A 84 -3.09 9.10 5.58
CA GLY A 84 -2.02 9.80 6.28
C GLY A 84 -1.66 9.20 7.65
N ARG A 85 -1.85 7.89 7.85
CA ARG A 85 -1.48 7.18 9.09
C ARG A 85 -0.57 5.98 8.82
N CYS A 86 0.41 5.75 9.68
CA CYS A 86 1.26 4.57 9.62
C CYS A 86 0.43 3.28 9.65
N PHE A 87 0.70 2.38 8.70
CA PHE A 87 0.07 1.05 8.61
C PHE A 87 0.35 0.17 9.84
N TYR A 88 1.44 0.43 10.56
CA TYR A 88 1.81 -0.33 11.74
C TYR A 88 1.26 0.32 13.02
N GLY A 89 1.75 1.51 13.37
CA GLY A 89 1.49 2.15 14.65
C GLY A 89 0.38 3.20 14.66
N TYR A 90 -0.27 3.48 13.53
CA TYR A 90 -1.36 4.47 13.41
C TYR A 90 -0.99 5.94 13.69
N ARG A 91 0.30 6.24 13.86
CA ARG A 91 0.80 7.62 13.93
C ARG A 91 0.55 8.35 12.60
N GLU A 92 0.32 9.66 12.62
CA GLU A 92 0.27 10.49 11.42
C GLU A 92 1.57 10.40 10.61
N ILE A 93 1.42 10.36 9.30
CA ILE A 93 2.49 10.39 8.30
C ILE A 93 2.05 11.26 7.11
N SER A 94 3.00 11.88 6.44
CA SER A 94 2.79 12.63 5.21
C SER A 94 3.54 11.97 4.05
N ILE A 95 2.94 11.99 2.87
CA ILE A 95 3.57 11.51 1.64
C ILE A 95 4.54 12.52 1.03
N LEU A 96 4.52 13.77 1.54
CA LEU A 96 5.39 14.84 1.07
C LEU A 96 6.81 14.65 1.57
N TYR A 97 7.76 14.80 0.64
CA TYR A 97 9.18 14.81 0.97
C TYR A 97 9.52 16.04 1.82
N GLY A 98 10.31 15.85 2.87
CA GLY A 98 10.73 16.93 3.78
C GLY A 98 9.70 17.32 4.84
N SER A 99 8.58 16.62 4.96
CA SER A 99 7.66 16.77 6.09
C SER A 99 8.29 16.31 7.40
N ASP A 100 7.76 16.80 8.54
CA ASP A 100 8.21 16.40 9.88
C ASP A 100 7.83 14.93 10.21
N THR A 101 6.86 14.37 9.51
CA THR A 101 6.34 13.01 9.68
C THR A 101 6.41 12.22 8.38
N PRO A 102 7.58 12.04 7.75
CA PRO A 102 7.66 11.47 6.42
C PRO A 102 7.24 10.00 6.41
N ALA A 103 6.42 9.64 5.43
CA ALA A 103 6.06 8.26 5.15
C ALA A 103 7.22 7.52 4.46
N ASP A 104 7.48 6.31 4.93
CA ASP A 104 8.31 5.32 4.25
C ASP A 104 7.44 4.27 3.55
N ILE A 105 7.99 3.66 2.50
CA ILE A 105 7.41 2.47 1.87
C ILE A 105 8.11 1.26 2.48
N ASP A 106 7.33 0.33 3.02
CA ASP A 106 7.81 -0.94 3.56
C ASP A 106 7.09 -2.12 2.88
N HIS A 107 7.75 -3.26 2.83
CA HIS A 107 7.17 -4.53 2.43
C HIS A 107 6.72 -5.30 3.67
N LEU A 108 5.44 -5.68 3.78
CA LEU A 108 4.99 -6.49 4.92
C LEU A 108 5.77 -7.81 5.00
N PHE A 109 5.89 -8.49 3.85
CA PHE A 109 6.78 -9.61 3.63
C PHE A 109 8.14 -9.09 3.14
N PRO A 110 9.22 -9.21 3.93
CA PRO A 110 10.51 -8.62 3.58
C PRO A 110 11.10 -9.20 2.29
N HIS A 111 11.87 -8.37 1.58
CA HIS A 111 12.45 -8.68 0.26
C HIS A 111 13.30 -9.96 0.24
N LYS A 112 13.96 -10.30 1.36
CA LYS A 112 14.72 -11.56 1.48
C LYS A 112 13.90 -12.83 1.20
N LEU A 113 12.57 -12.73 1.31
CA LEU A 113 11.63 -13.82 0.98
C LEU A 113 11.49 -14.07 -0.52
N LYS A 114 12.08 -13.22 -1.38
CA LYS A 114 12.25 -13.54 -2.80
C LYS A 114 12.97 -14.87 -3.07
N ARG A 115 13.76 -15.34 -2.09
CA ARG A 115 14.43 -16.65 -2.16
C ARG A 115 13.49 -17.83 -1.95
N CYS A 116 12.32 -17.61 -1.36
CA CYS A 116 11.31 -18.62 -1.05
C CYS A 116 9.98 -18.33 -1.76
N ASP A 117 10.05 -17.54 -2.83
CA ASP A 117 8.95 -16.80 -3.41
C ASP A 117 8.04 -17.63 -4.31
N ASP A 118 8.58 -18.64 -4.98
CA ASP A 118 7.84 -19.48 -5.94
C ASP A 118 7.14 -18.63 -7.04
N GLY A 119 7.75 -17.49 -7.39
CA GLY A 119 7.21 -16.52 -8.36
C GLY A 119 6.09 -15.63 -7.80
N LYS A 120 5.90 -15.53 -6.48
CA LYS A 120 4.97 -14.58 -5.88
C LYS A 120 5.50 -13.13 -6.08
N PRO A 121 4.63 -12.13 -6.23
CA PRO A 121 5.08 -10.76 -6.47
C PRO A 121 5.43 -10.06 -5.14
N ILE A 122 6.59 -10.36 -4.54
CA ILE A 122 7.04 -9.74 -3.29
C ILE A 122 7.10 -8.21 -3.41
N ASP A 123 7.55 -7.68 -4.56
CA ASP A 123 7.57 -6.23 -4.83
C ASP A 123 6.20 -5.71 -5.31
N GLY A 124 5.19 -6.58 -5.34
CA GLY A 124 3.86 -6.22 -5.77
C GLY A 124 3.17 -5.28 -4.78
N VAL A 125 2.35 -4.36 -5.30
CA VAL A 125 1.60 -3.37 -4.51
C VAL A 125 0.81 -3.99 -3.33
N ALA A 126 0.33 -5.22 -3.50
CA ALA A 126 -0.41 -5.94 -2.46
C ALA A 126 0.43 -6.23 -1.20
N ASN A 127 1.76 -6.13 -1.27
CA ASN A 127 2.68 -6.31 -0.15
C ASN A 127 3.24 -4.98 0.41
N LEU A 128 3.06 -3.86 -0.30
CA LEU A 128 3.65 -2.56 0.05
C LEU A 128 2.75 -1.72 0.95
N VAL A 129 3.29 -1.17 2.03
CA VAL A 129 2.54 -0.32 2.98
C VAL A 129 3.27 1.00 3.24
N LEU A 130 2.53 2.01 3.69
CA LEU A 130 3.13 3.24 4.23
C LEU A 130 3.37 3.08 5.73
N ALA A 131 4.60 3.36 6.16
CA ALA A 131 5.03 3.26 7.55
C ALA A 131 5.65 4.58 8.03
N CYS A 132 5.56 4.86 9.33
CA CYS A 132 6.38 5.92 9.92
C CYS A 132 7.82 5.46 10.06
N THR A 133 8.73 6.43 10.14
CA THR A 133 10.17 6.21 10.34
C THR A 133 10.47 5.35 11.57
N ASP A 134 9.72 5.49 12.66
CA ASP A 134 9.96 4.69 13.88
C ASP A 134 9.66 3.20 13.68
N CYS A 135 8.61 2.87 12.92
CA CYS A 135 8.25 1.49 12.61
C CYS A 135 9.16 0.86 11.55
N ASN A 136 9.64 1.67 10.58
CA ASN A 136 10.41 1.19 9.44
C ASN A 136 11.93 1.32 9.58
N ARG A 137 12.42 2.22 10.44
CA ARG A 137 13.85 2.52 10.66
C ARG A 137 14.23 2.77 12.13
N GLY A 138 13.28 2.78 13.06
CA GLY A 138 13.51 3.16 14.46
C GLY A 138 14.06 2.04 15.37
N ALA A 139 14.05 2.27 16.68
CA ALA A 139 14.62 1.35 17.67
C ALA A 139 13.82 0.03 17.84
N GLN A 140 12.54 0.01 17.47
CA GLN A 140 11.64 -1.15 17.51
C GLN A 140 11.15 -1.50 16.09
N VAL A 141 12.08 -1.47 15.13
CA VAL A 141 11.81 -1.58 13.71
C VAL A 141 11.32 -2.97 13.28
N LYS A 142 10.42 -3.01 12.28
CA LYS A 142 10.04 -4.25 11.59
C LYS A 142 11.24 -4.85 10.86
N PHE A 143 11.85 -4.08 9.95
CA PHE A 143 12.96 -4.50 9.10
C PHE A 143 12.60 -5.83 8.40
N ASP A 144 13.42 -6.84 8.61
CA ASP A 144 13.29 -8.19 8.07
C ASP A 144 12.48 -9.17 8.96
N GLN A 145 11.84 -8.66 10.01
CA GLN A 145 11.00 -9.47 10.90
C GLN A 145 9.65 -9.79 10.26
N ILE A 146 9.10 -10.95 10.61
CA ILE A 146 7.77 -11.34 10.18
C ILE A 146 6.73 -10.67 11.07
N SER A 147 5.82 -9.93 10.46
CA SER A 147 4.74 -9.23 11.17
C SER A 147 3.79 -10.20 11.88
N ALA A 148 3.14 -9.77 12.96
CA ALA A 148 2.10 -10.56 13.62
C ALA A 148 0.85 -10.74 12.73
N LEU A 149 0.08 -11.80 12.98
CA LEU A 149 -1.14 -12.13 12.22
C LEU A 149 -2.15 -10.96 12.10
N PRO A 150 -2.38 -10.13 13.12
CA PRO A 150 -3.28 -8.97 12.97
C PRO A 150 -2.84 -7.98 11.88
N LEU A 151 -1.53 -7.81 11.66
CA LEU A 151 -1.02 -6.96 10.59
C LEU A 151 -1.23 -7.59 9.20
N LEU A 152 -1.20 -8.93 9.12
CA LEU A 152 -1.53 -9.66 7.89
C LEU A 152 -3.02 -9.56 7.55
N GLU A 153 -3.89 -9.72 8.54
CA GLU A 153 -5.34 -9.53 8.40
C GLU A 153 -5.69 -8.10 7.97
N ARG A 154 -4.98 -7.12 8.54
CA ARG A 154 -5.09 -5.73 8.13
C ARG A 154 -4.64 -5.51 6.68
N LEU A 155 -3.53 -6.13 6.27
CA LEU A 155 -3.07 -6.08 4.88
C LEU A 155 -4.12 -6.65 3.92
N HIS A 156 -4.70 -7.80 4.27
CA HIS A 156 -5.79 -8.41 3.49
C HIS A 156 -6.98 -7.45 3.37
N THR A 157 -7.44 -6.88 4.48
CA THR A 157 -8.57 -5.95 4.51
C THR A 157 -8.33 -4.72 3.63
N ARG A 158 -7.12 -4.16 3.70
CA ARG A 158 -6.68 -3.07 2.83
C ARG A 158 -6.73 -3.44 1.36
N ASN A 159 -6.16 -4.58 1.01
CA ASN A 159 -6.08 -5.03 -0.38
C ASN A 159 -7.49 -5.28 -0.95
N GLU A 160 -8.39 -5.89 -0.17
CA GLU A 160 -9.79 -6.07 -0.57
C GLU A 160 -10.51 -4.73 -0.81
N TYR A 161 -10.22 -3.71 0.01
CA TYR A 161 -10.76 -2.37 -0.19
C TYR A 161 -10.26 -1.72 -1.50
N LEU A 162 -8.95 -1.77 -1.78
CA LEU A 162 -8.38 -1.24 -3.02
C LEU A 162 -9.01 -1.89 -4.26
N ILE A 163 -9.23 -3.21 -4.21
CA ILE A 163 -9.87 -3.94 -5.30
C ILE A 163 -11.33 -3.52 -5.49
N ARG A 164 -12.12 -3.43 -4.41
CA ARG A 164 -13.54 -3.03 -4.48
C ARG A 164 -13.74 -1.57 -4.87
N SER A 165 -12.81 -0.71 -4.52
CA SER A 165 -12.85 0.73 -4.84
C SER A 165 -12.50 1.05 -6.30
N HIS A 166 -12.33 0.03 -7.16
CA HIS A 166 -11.86 0.16 -8.54
C HIS A 166 -10.51 0.87 -8.65
N HIS A 167 -9.68 0.78 -7.60
CA HIS A 167 -8.31 1.24 -7.69
C HIS A 167 -7.59 0.43 -8.79
N PRO A 168 -6.82 1.07 -9.69
CA PRO A 168 -6.18 0.38 -10.81
C PRO A 168 -5.10 -0.63 -10.40
N LEU A 169 -4.76 -0.71 -9.11
CA LEU A 169 -3.78 -1.64 -8.55
C LEU A 169 -4.53 -2.87 -8.00
N GLN A 170 -4.86 -3.82 -8.88
CA GLN A 170 -5.54 -5.07 -8.51
C GLN A 170 -4.63 -6.29 -8.71
N THR A 171 -4.61 -7.19 -7.74
CA THR A 171 -3.85 -8.46 -7.83
C THR A 171 -4.77 -9.63 -7.48
N GLY A 172 -4.84 -10.67 -8.31
CA GLY A 172 -5.48 -11.96 -7.98
C GLY A 172 -6.98 -12.09 -8.29
N ALA A 173 -7.37 -13.24 -8.86
CA ALA A 173 -8.67 -13.47 -9.50
C ALA A 173 -9.88 -13.61 -8.55
N SER A 174 -9.69 -14.03 -7.29
CA SER A 174 -10.77 -14.13 -6.29
C SER A 174 -10.26 -13.78 -4.89
N ARG A 175 -11.17 -13.39 -3.98
CA ARG A 175 -10.83 -13.06 -2.59
C ARG A 175 -10.14 -14.22 -1.87
N GLU A 176 -10.67 -15.43 -2.05
CA GLU A 176 -10.10 -16.65 -1.49
C GLU A 176 -8.67 -16.89 -1.99
N LYS A 177 -8.43 -16.78 -3.31
CA LYS A 177 -7.08 -16.93 -3.87
C LYS A 177 -6.10 -15.89 -3.33
N ARG A 178 -6.55 -14.65 -3.11
CA ARG A 178 -5.73 -13.59 -2.51
C ARG A 178 -5.43 -13.84 -1.02
N GLN A 179 -6.40 -14.36 -0.27
CA GLN A 179 -6.19 -14.74 1.13
C GLN A 179 -5.22 -15.92 1.24
N ASN A 180 -5.41 -16.96 0.43
CA ASN A 180 -4.52 -18.12 0.40
C ASN A 180 -3.10 -17.72 0.02
N TYR A 181 -2.94 -16.84 -0.97
CA TYR A 181 -1.65 -16.25 -1.32
C TYR A 181 -0.94 -15.61 -0.13
N LEU A 182 -1.63 -14.75 0.64
CA LEU A 182 -1.07 -14.10 1.82
C LEU A 182 -0.70 -15.12 2.91
N GLN A 183 -1.53 -16.14 3.10
CA GLN A 183 -1.27 -17.20 4.07
C GLN A 183 -0.06 -18.07 3.67
N ASP A 184 0.05 -18.43 2.39
CA ASP A 184 1.16 -19.22 1.86
C ASP A 184 2.49 -18.46 1.98
N ALA A 185 2.49 -17.17 1.63
CA ALA A 185 3.63 -16.29 1.82
C ALA A 185 4.04 -16.21 3.31
N TYR A 186 3.06 -16.08 4.21
CA TYR A 186 3.30 -16.02 5.65
C TYR A 186 3.86 -17.32 6.24
N ASN A 187 3.31 -18.47 5.83
CA ASN A 187 3.78 -19.78 6.24
C ASN A 187 5.22 -20.00 5.77
N CYS A 188 5.49 -19.70 4.50
CA CYS A 188 6.82 -19.80 3.90
C CYS A 188 7.83 -18.91 4.64
N ALA A 189 7.46 -17.66 4.91
CA ALA A 189 8.28 -16.71 5.65
C ALA A 189 8.62 -17.19 7.06
N THR A 190 7.66 -17.81 7.74
CA THR A 190 7.86 -18.38 9.07
C THR A 190 8.87 -19.51 9.06
N VAL A 191 8.77 -20.42 8.08
CA VAL A 191 9.72 -21.54 7.91
C VAL A 191 11.10 -21.00 7.53
N PHE A 192 11.19 -20.13 6.53
CA PHE A 192 12.46 -19.62 6.00
C PHE A 192 13.25 -18.79 7.01
N THR A 193 12.57 -18.00 7.84
CA THR A 193 13.24 -17.19 8.88
C THR A 193 13.56 -17.97 10.15
N GLY A 194 12.93 -19.13 10.36
CA GLY A 194 13.02 -19.87 11.62
C GLY A 194 12.49 -19.10 12.84
N SER A 195 11.85 -17.94 12.63
CA SER A 195 11.42 -17.06 13.70
C SER A 195 9.96 -17.30 14.09
N TRP A 196 9.80 -17.84 15.30
CA TRP A 196 8.52 -17.93 15.99
C TRP A 196 8.10 -16.60 16.61
N GLN A 197 9.07 -15.70 16.89
CA GLN A 197 8.78 -14.34 17.32
C GLN A 197 8.24 -13.53 16.13
N LYS A 198 7.05 -12.97 16.32
CA LYS A 198 6.38 -12.11 15.36
C LYS A 198 6.43 -10.67 15.84
N TRP A 199 6.75 -9.77 14.93
CA TRP A 199 6.89 -8.36 15.22
C TRP A 199 5.53 -7.66 15.21
N GLN A 200 5.31 -6.78 16.18
CA GLN A 200 4.19 -5.86 16.20
C GLN A 200 4.63 -4.54 16.85
N PRO A 201 4.19 -3.39 16.34
CA PRO A 201 4.48 -2.10 16.93
C PRO A 201 3.65 -1.88 18.20
N ARG A 202 4.03 -0.86 18.98
CA ARG A 202 3.08 -0.23 19.90
C ARG A 202 2.08 0.60 19.09
N ALA A 203 0.80 0.48 19.40
CA ALA A 203 -0.21 1.39 18.82
C ALA A 203 -0.06 2.80 19.42
N GLU A 204 0.01 3.80 18.56
CA GLU A 204 0.21 5.21 18.91
C GLU A 204 -0.90 6.11 18.33
N GLY A 205 -1.98 5.51 17.84
CA GLY A 205 -3.12 6.21 17.28
C GLY A 205 -4.33 5.29 17.18
N VAL A 206 -5.43 5.84 16.67
CA VAL A 206 -6.66 5.07 16.47
C VAL A 206 -6.50 4.21 15.23
N ALA A 207 -6.91 2.95 15.35
CA ALA A 207 -6.93 2.05 14.21
C ALA A 207 -7.80 2.60 13.08
N VAL A 208 -7.19 2.78 11.92
CA VAL A 208 -7.92 3.12 10.71
C VAL A 208 -8.40 1.79 10.13
N PHE A 209 -9.70 1.55 10.28
CA PHE A 209 -10.50 0.35 9.91
C PHE A 209 -10.40 -0.84 10.86
#